data_AF-A0A9E2L244-F1
#
_entry.id   AF-A0A9E2L244-F1
#
_cell.length_a   1.000
_cell.length_b   1.000
_cell.length_c   1.000
_cell.angle_alpha   90.00
_cell.angle_beta   90.00
_cell.angle_gamma   90.00
#
_symmetry.space_group_name_H-M   'P 1'
#
loop_
_entity.id
_entity.type
_entity.pdbx_description
1 polymer ?
#
loop_
_entity_poly.entity_id
_entity_poly.type
_entity_poly.pdbx_seq_one_letter_code
_entity_poly.pdbx_strand_id
1 'polypeptide(L)'
;MTKKLIKSGFIVVFFLVLCLPTFSIEVNEPEIKSVEGMDIEFINYTGPHAVINTLEEIKSIGRGLGTVIAQNTTVAATAGSTEKYYVIHAVDPTTTTGLDADILFLGPNASVDHVRNLRHIIAAYLTTAYGYTEEDAETLAVFVTVYNAVYRGNMDNFTQKYKKIVTDNLTADKVGLSVNYQDWPGNSQIVIPLQDPQGRIGTVDTTIISDKEVVDSLRKEDDMGIDDRKDLVEIKEKEADAAEEKAAEAQQQAAEELAKQKEEQQKLEEAKKEADQAKKEANAAQK
;
A
#
# COMPACT_ATOMS: atom_id res chain seq x y z
N MET A 1 18.83 82.22 -24.45
CA MET A 1 17.92 82.34 -23.29
C MET A 1 16.50 81.96 -23.71
N THR A 2 16.01 80.85 -23.16
CA THR A 2 14.60 80.51 -22.87
C THR A 2 13.48 80.61 -23.93
N LYS A 3 12.85 79.43 -24.13
CA LYS A 3 11.46 79.09 -24.51
C LYS A 3 11.12 79.09 -26.00
N LYS A 4 10.28 78.19 -26.55
CA LYS A 4 9.86 76.78 -26.33
C LYS A 4 8.85 76.51 -27.47
N LEU A 5 8.76 75.26 -27.92
CA LEU A 5 7.69 74.63 -28.72
C LEU A 5 7.55 75.04 -30.21
N ILE A 6 8.04 74.16 -31.09
CA ILE A 6 7.46 73.91 -32.41
C ILE A 6 6.75 72.56 -32.35
N LYS A 7 5.46 72.58 -32.69
CA LYS A 7 4.57 71.42 -32.80
C LYS A 7 4.77 70.78 -34.18
N SER A 8 5.08 69.48 -34.21
CA SER A 8 4.93 68.61 -35.38
C SER A 8 4.65 67.18 -34.91
N GLY A 9 3.74 66.48 -35.59
CA GLY A 9 3.69 65.02 -35.56
C GLY A 9 2.34 64.42 -35.21
N PHE A 10 1.46 64.40 -36.20
CA PHE A 10 0.36 63.43 -36.31
C PHE A 10 0.99 62.04 -36.56
N ILE A 11 0.56 61.01 -35.83
CA ILE A 11 0.35 59.63 -36.32
C ILE A 11 -0.43 58.88 -35.24
N VAL A 12 -1.64 58.50 -35.62
CA VAL A 12 -2.52 57.59 -34.92
C VAL A 12 -2.04 56.17 -35.22
N VAL A 13 -1.70 55.40 -34.20
CA VAL A 13 -1.62 53.93 -34.28
C VAL A 13 -2.60 53.39 -33.25
N PHE A 14 -3.72 52.87 -33.76
CA PHE A 14 -4.78 52.24 -32.98
C PHE A 14 -4.35 50.79 -32.72
N PHE A 15 -3.74 50.53 -31.56
CA PHE A 15 -3.47 49.17 -31.09
C PHE A 15 -4.73 48.61 -30.43
N LEU A 16 -5.50 47.83 -31.17
CA LEU A 16 -6.63 47.06 -30.65
C LEU A 16 -6.05 45.86 -29.87
N VAL A 17 -5.92 46.00 -28.55
CA VAL A 17 -5.57 44.87 -27.66
C VAL A 17 -6.82 44.01 -27.48
N LEU A 18 -6.81 42.82 -28.07
CA LEU A 18 -7.79 41.77 -27.81
C LEU A 18 -7.56 41.25 -26.38
N CYS A 19 -8.39 41.69 -25.42
CA CYS A 19 -8.48 41.04 -24.11
C CYS A 19 -9.23 39.71 -24.27
N LEU A 20 -8.48 38.61 -24.37
CA LEU A 20 -9.03 37.27 -24.16
C LEU A 20 -9.33 37.11 -22.66
N PRO A 21 -10.51 36.60 -22.27
CA PRO A 21 -10.74 36.22 -20.88
C PRO A 21 -9.81 35.04 -20.55
N THR A 22 -8.80 35.29 -19.73
CA THR A 22 -8.08 34.22 -19.05
C THR A 22 -9.08 33.56 -18.11
N PHE A 23 -9.53 32.36 -18.45
CA PHE A 23 -10.18 31.49 -17.48
C PHE A 23 -9.16 31.22 -16.38
N SER A 24 -9.29 31.95 -15.28
CA SER A 24 -8.69 31.53 -14.03
C SER A 24 -9.34 30.19 -13.71
N ILE A 25 -8.57 29.11 -13.74
CA ILE A 25 -8.96 27.90 -13.05
C ILE A 25 -9.04 28.30 -11.58
N GLU A 26 -10.26 28.45 -11.07
CA GLU A 26 -10.49 28.42 -9.62
C GLU A 26 -10.17 27.00 -9.19
N VAL A 27 -8.91 26.79 -8.77
CA VAL A 27 -8.54 25.59 -8.02
C VAL A 27 -9.37 25.67 -6.75
N ASN A 28 -10.17 24.65 -6.50
CA ASN A 28 -10.91 24.51 -5.27
C ASN A 28 -9.87 24.31 -4.15
N GLU A 29 -9.43 25.42 -3.54
CA GLU A 29 -8.33 25.49 -2.58
C GLU A 29 -8.63 25.10 -1.10
N PRO A 30 -9.79 24.53 -0.68
CA PRO A 30 -9.92 24.12 0.71
C PRO A 30 -9.43 22.69 1.05
N GLU A 31 -8.86 21.91 0.12
CA GLU A 31 -8.45 20.51 0.40
C GLU A 31 -6.94 20.21 0.43
N ILE A 32 -6.05 21.21 0.30
CA ILE A 32 -4.59 20.99 0.33
C ILE A 32 -3.93 21.82 1.45
N LYS A 33 -4.44 21.70 2.68
CA LYS A 33 -3.82 22.37 3.85
C LYS A 33 -3.70 21.51 5.11
N SER A 34 -4.06 20.23 5.06
CA SER A 34 -3.98 19.37 6.26
C SER A 34 -2.75 18.48 6.35
N VAL A 35 -1.87 18.46 5.33
CA VAL A 35 -0.71 17.54 5.28
C VAL A 35 0.63 18.26 5.08
N GLU A 36 0.65 19.46 4.47
CA GLU A 36 1.90 20.23 4.35
C GLU A 36 2.40 20.70 5.73
N GLY A 37 3.54 20.14 6.15
CA GLY A 37 4.33 20.72 7.24
C GLY A 37 4.33 19.99 8.58
N MET A 38 3.75 18.79 8.71
CA MET A 38 4.03 17.98 9.90
C MET A 38 5.45 17.42 9.82
N ASP A 39 6.24 17.72 10.84
CA ASP A 39 7.52 17.07 11.09
C ASP A 39 7.18 15.85 11.96
N ILE A 40 7.29 14.65 11.39
CA ILE A 40 6.97 13.42 12.13
C ILE A 40 8.17 13.07 13.01
N GLU A 41 8.14 13.54 14.26
CA GLU A 41 9.08 13.13 15.30
C GLU A 41 8.33 12.34 16.38
N PHE A 42 8.63 11.05 16.49
CA PHE A 42 7.99 10.20 17.49
C PHE A 42 8.51 10.49 18.90
N ILE A 43 7.61 10.91 19.78
CA ILE A 43 7.84 11.07 21.21
C ILE A 43 7.70 9.69 21.87
N ASN A 44 8.79 9.22 22.46
CA ASN A 44 8.88 7.92 23.14
C ASN A 44 8.92 8.08 24.66
N TYR A 45 8.59 7.02 25.41
CA TYR A 45 8.78 7.01 26.85
C TYR A 45 10.27 7.02 27.22
N THR A 46 10.66 7.90 28.14
CA THR A 46 12.05 8.07 28.60
C THR A 46 12.22 7.86 30.11
N GLY A 47 11.16 7.47 30.81
CA GLY A 47 11.17 7.28 32.26
C GLY A 47 11.67 5.89 32.69
N PRO A 48 11.69 5.62 34.02
CA PRO A 48 12.06 4.32 34.54
C PRO A 48 11.01 3.26 34.18
N HIS A 49 11.45 2.16 33.58
CA HIS A 49 10.56 1.07 33.19
C HIS A 49 10.39 0.08 34.34
N ALA A 50 9.13 -0.24 34.67
CA ALA A 50 8.82 -1.31 35.63
C ALA A 50 8.99 -2.71 35.01
N VAL A 51 8.85 -2.80 33.69
CA VAL A 51 9.03 -4.02 32.90
C VAL A 51 9.87 -3.66 31.68
N ILE A 52 10.92 -4.42 31.42
CA ILE A 52 11.76 -4.27 30.22
C ILE A 52 11.62 -5.56 29.43
N ASN A 53 11.08 -5.46 28.21
CA ASN A 53 11.03 -6.60 27.31
C ASN A 53 12.32 -6.73 26.52
N THR A 54 12.74 -7.97 26.30
CA THR A 54 13.85 -8.26 25.38
C THR A 54 13.40 -8.05 23.93
N LEU A 55 14.36 -7.85 23.03
CA LEU A 55 14.07 -7.76 21.59
C LEU A 55 13.33 -9.00 21.08
N GLU A 56 13.71 -10.19 21.54
CA GLU A 56 13.04 -11.45 21.15
C GLU A 56 11.59 -11.51 21.63
N GLU A 57 11.31 -11.05 22.85
CA GLU A 57 9.95 -10.96 23.37
C GLU A 57 9.10 -9.99 22.53
N ILE A 58 9.65 -8.84 22.17
CA ILE A 58 8.98 -7.87 21.30
C ILE A 58 8.69 -8.49 19.93
N LYS A 59 9.69 -9.10 19.29
CA LYS A 59 9.53 -9.79 18.00
C LYS A 59 8.56 -10.98 18.09
N SER A 60 8.46 -11.63 19.24
CA SER A 60 7.51 -12.74 19.44
C SER A 60 6.05 -12.32 19.32
N ILE A 61 5.73 -11.06 19.64
CA ILE A 61 4.39 -10.48 19.45
C ILE A 61 4.05 -10.47 17.96
N GLY A 62 4.92 -9.88 17.14
CA GLY A 62 4.74 -9.82 15.69
C GLY A 62 4.66 -11.19 15.03
N ARG A 63 5.58 -12.10 15.40
CA ARG A 63 5.57 -13.50 14.91
C ARG A 63 4.28 -14.23 15.23
N GLY A 64 3.77 -14.08 16.46
CA GLY A 64 2.53 -14.72 16.88
C GLY A 64 1.33 -14.28 16.04
N LEU A 65 1.26 -12.98 15.71
CA LEU A 65 0.23 -12.43 14.84
C LEU A 65 0.39 -12.95 13.41
N GLY A 66 1.60 -12.90 12.86
CA GLY A 66 1.88 -13.29 11.48
C GLY A 66 1.68 -14.78 11.22
N THR A 67 1.90 -15.63 12.23
CA THR A 67 1.70 -17.09 12.12
C THR A 67 0.27 -17.47 11.72
N VAL A 68 -0.72 -16.72 12.20
CA VAL A 68 -2.13 -16.96 11.86
C VAL A 68 -2.41 -16.55 10.41
N ILE A 69 -1.90 -15.39 9.99
CA ILE A 69 -2.14 -14.86 8.64
C ILE A 69 -1.42 -15.71 7.58
N ALA A 70 -0.21 -16.19 7.88
CA ALA A 70 0.56 -17.08 7.01
C ALA A 70 -0.16 -18.41 6.68
N GLN A 71 -1.18 -18.81 7.45
CA GLN A 71 -1.95 -20.03 7.15
C GLN A 71 -2.75 -19.91 5.86
N ASN A 72 -3.30 -18.72 5.58
CA ASN A 72 -4.00 -18.42 4.35
C ASN A 72 -4.14 -16.91 4.17
N THR A 73 -3.28 -16.33 3.33
CA THR A 73 -3.22 -14.88 3.06
C THR A 73 -4.29 -14.39 2.08
N THR A 74 -5.21 -15.26 1.65
CA THR A 74 -6.24 -14.93 0.64
C THR A 74 -7.64 -14.80 1.24
N VAL A 75 -7.76 -15.05 2.55
CA VAL A 75 -9.04 -15.07 3.26
C VAL A 75 -8.93 -14.18 4.47
N ALA A 76 -9.94 -13.33 4.69
CA ALA A 76 -9.98 -12.45 5.85
C ALA A 76 -9.81 -13.23 7.16
N ALA A 77 -8.98 -12.69 8.06
CA ALA A 77 -8.62 -13.36 9.31
C ALA A 77 -8.39 -12.36 10.44
N THR A 78 -8.38 -12.84 11.67
CA THR A 78 -8.05 -12.06 12.85
C THR A 78 -7.09 -12.85 13.73
N ALA A 79 -6.05 -12.17 14.22
CA ALA A 79 -5.01 -12.78 15.04
C ALA A 79 -4.74 -11.92 16.28
N GLY A 80 -4.45 -12.55 17.42
CA GLY A 80 -4.04 -11.85 18.64
C GLY A 80 -5.17 -11.59 19.64
N SER A 81 -5.03 -10.53 20.42
CA SER A 81 -5.93 -10.18 21.53
C SER A 81 -6.32 -8.71 21.47
N THR A 82 -7.63 -8.44 21.54
CA THR A 82 -8.20 -7.08 21.56
C THR A 82 -7.73 -6.24 22.74
N GLU A 83 -7.30 -6.89 23.84
CA GLU A 83 -6.79 -6.22 25.02
C GLU A 83 -5.36 -5.69 24.82
N LYS A 84 -4.56 -6.32 23.95
CA LYS A 84 -3.14 -6.00 23.77
C LYS A 84 -2.81 -5.66 22.32
N TYR A 85 -2.51 -6.66 21.51
CA TYR A 85 -2.15 -6.48 20.10
C TYR A 85 -2.97 -7.46 19.29
N TYR A 86 -3.63 -6.99 18.25
CA TYR A 86 -4.31 -7.85 17.30
C TYR A 86 -4.23 -7.28 15.89
N VAL A 87 -4.28 -8.17 14.91
CA VAL A 87 -4.32 -7.82 13.49
C VAL A 87 -5.64 -8.29 12.91
N ILE A 88 -6.26 -7.42 12.12
CA ILE A 88 -7.30 -7.82 11.17
C ILE A 88 -6.65 -7.83 9.79
N HIS A 89 -6.61 -9.02 9.19
CA HIS A 89 -6.25 -9.21 7.79
C HIS A 89 -7.52 -9.04 6.95
N ALA A 90 -7.68 -7.87 6.35
CA ALA A 90 -8.87 -7.46 5.64
C ALA A 90 -8.63 -7.60 4.13
N VAL A 91 -8.88 -8.82 3.62
CA VAL A 91 -8.77 -9.16 2.21
C VAL A 91 -10.11 -9.56 1.60
N ASP A 92 -10.43 -9.01 0.43
CA ASP A 92 -11.58 -9.41 -0.38
C ASP A 92 -11.15 -9.65 -1.85
N PRO A 93 -10.98 -10.91 -2.27
CA PRO A 93 -10.58 -11.23 -3.65
C PRO A 93 -11.70 -10.97 -4.67
N THR A 94 -12.94 -10.74 -4.22
CA THR A 94 -14.09 -10.50 -5.12
C THR A 94 -14.21 -9.03 -5.54
N THR A 95 -13.65 -8.12 -4.74
CA THR A 95 -13.62 -6.68 -5.04
C THR A 95 -12.28 -6.30 -5.68
N THR A 96 -12.33 -5.76 -6.89
CA THR A 96 -11.13 -5.41 -7.69
C THR A 96 -10.68 -3.96 -7.54
N THR A 97 -11.48 -3.11 -6.90
CA THR A 97 -11.19 -1.68 -6.73
C THR A 97 -10.78 -1.37 -5.30
N GLY A 98 -9.66 -0.66 -5.14
CA GLY A 98 -9.09 -0.33 -3.84
C GLY A 98 -8.18 -1.44 -3.31
N LEU A 99 -7.40 -1.10 -2.28
CA LEU A 99 -6.42 -2.00 -1.68
C LEU A 99 -7.03 -2.82 -0.55
N ASP A 100 -6.53 -4.04 -0.41
CA ASP A 100 -6.64 -4.80 0.84
C ASP A 100 -5.66 -4.23 1.87
N ALA A 101 -5.80 -4.64 3.13
CA ALA A 101 -4.85 -4.22 4.17
C ALA A 101 -4.77 -5.21 5.32
N ASP A 102 -3.63 -5.21 5.99
CA ASP A 102 -3.57 -5.60 7.38
C ASP A 102 -3.73 -4.36 8.26
N ILE A 103 -4.49 -4.50 9.34
CA ILE A 103 -4.66 -3.44 10.32
C ILE A 103 -4.17 -3.95 11.66
N LEU A 104 -3.04 -3.41 12.13
CA LEU A 104 -2.51 -3.66 13.46
C LEU A 104 -3.16 -2.70 14.45
N PHE A 105 -3.89 -3.26 15.41
CA PHE A 105 -4.53 -2.52 16.48
C PHE A 105 -3.71 -2.60 17.77
N LEU A 106 -3.57 -1.45 18.41
CA LEU A 106 -3.03 -1.36 19.77
C LEU A 106 -4.21 -1.26 20.74
N GLY A 107 -4.48 -2.36 21.43
CA GLY A 107 -5.51 -2.47 22.46
C GLY A 107 -5.21 -1.60 23.69
N PRO A 108 -6.18 -1.44 24.60
CA PRO A 108 -6.04 -0.55 25.76
C PRO A 108 -4.92 -0.95 26.72
N ASN A 109 -4.52 -2.22 26.73
CA ASN A 109 -3.41 -2.74 27.54
C ASN A 109 -2.15 -3.02 26.70
N ALA A 110 -2.03 -2.43 25.51
CA ALA A 110 -0.77 -2.41 24.77
C ALA A 110 0.29 -1.66 25.60
N SER A 111 1.47 -2.26 25.71
CA SER A 111 2.56 -1.75 26.55
C SER A 111 3.72 -1.16 25.74
N VAL A 112 3.59 -1.09 24.41
CA VAL A 112 4.60 -0.51 23.54
C VAL A 112 4.63 1.00 23.73
N ASP A 113 5.82 1.51 24.00
CA ASP A 113 6.07 2.89 24.43
C ASP A 113 7.22 3.55 23.67
N HIS A 114 7.80 2.82 22.72
CA HIS A 114 8.88 3.27 21.86
C HIS A 114 8.64 2.84 20.40
N VAL A 115 8.82 3.75 19.45
CA VAL A 115 8.54 3.51 18.02
C VAL A 115 9.40 2.39 17.44
N ARG A 116 10.67 2.29 17.82
CA ARG A 116 11.55 1.16 17.49
C ARG A 116 10.95 -0.19 17.90
N ASN A 117 10.39 -0.31 19.10
CA ASN A 117 9.75 -1.54 19.55
C ASN A 117 8.51 -1.87 18.70
N LEU A 118 7.71 -0.85 18.36
CA LEU A 118 6.57 -1.01 17.44
C LEU A 118 7.02 -1.46 16.04
N ARG A 119 8.11 -0.87 15.52
CA ARG A 119 8.71 -1.26 14.25
C ARG A 119 9.21 -2.70 14.28
N HIS A 120 9.83 -3.17 15.37
CA HIS A 120 10.21 -4.58 15.52
C HIS A 120 9.00 -5.53 15.57
N ILE A 121 7.86 -5.11 16.13
CA ILE A 121 6.62 -5.89 16.08
C ILE A 121 6.12 -6.01 14.64
N ILE A 122 6.07 -4.89 13.91
CA ILE A 122 5.61 -4.85 12.51
C ILE A 122 6.57 -5.66 11.61
N ALA A 123 7.89 -5.48 11.75
CA ALA A 123 8.88 -6.21 10.98
C ALA A 123 8.77 -7.72 11.21
N ALA A 124 8.72 -8.17 12.47
CA ALA A 124 8.57 -9.58 12.80
C ALA A 124 7.24 -10.17 12.30
N TYR A 125 6.17 -9.36 12.25
CA TYR A 125 4.92 -9.71 11.61
C TYR A 125 5.09 -9.93 10.10
N LEU A 126 5.68 -8.96 9.38
CA LEU A 126 5.89 -9.03 7.93
C LEU A 126 6.80 -10.20 7.51
N THR A 127 7.87 -10.45 8.26
CA THR A 127 8.74 -11.62 8.07
C THR A 127 7.96 -12.92 8.21
N THR A 128 7.03 -13.01 9.17
CA THR A 128 6.30 -14.27 9.44
C THR A 128 5.12 -14.46 8.49
N ALA A 129 4.35 -13.41 8.25
CA ALA A 129 3.14 -13.46 7.42
C ALA A 129 3.47 -13.62 5.93
N TYR A 130 4.51 -12.91 5.46
CA TYR A 130 4.80 -12.79 4.02
C TYR A 130 6.21 -13.26 3.64
N GLY A 131 7.08 -13.50 4.61
CA GLY A 131 8.41 -14.05 4.34
C GLY A 131 9.42 -13.02 3.84
N TYR A 132 9.21 -11.73 4.11
CA TYR A 132 10.23 -10.69 3.94
C TYR A 132 11.49 -11.03 4.74
N THR A 133 12.65 -10.62 4.23
CA THR A 133 13.88 -10.65 5.05
C THR A 133 13.70 -9.73 6.25
N GLU A 134 14.47 -9.97 7.31
CA GLU A 134 14.39 -9.14 8.52
C GLU A 134 14.75 -7.68 8.21
N GLU A 135 15.77 -7.46 7.38
CA GLU A 135 16.21 -6.15 6.91
C GLU A 135 15.10 -5.44 6.11
N ASP A 136 14.56 -6.10 5.06
CA ASP A 136 13.49 -5.50 4.26
C ASP A 136 12.26 -5.19 5.12
N ALA A 137 11.91 -6.08 6.06
CA ALA A 137 10.78 -5.89 6.96
C ALA A 137 10.98 -4.73 7.95
N GLU A 138 12.22 -4.50 8.42
CA GLU A 138 12.55 -3.35 9.27
C GLU A 138 12.43 -2.03 8.50
N THR A 139 12.92 -1.97 7.26
CA THR A 139 12.73 -0.81 6.37
C THR A 139 11.24 -0.55 6.11
N LEU A 140 10.47 -1.58 5.76
CA LEU A 140 9.02 -1.44 5.54
C LEU A 140 8.30 -0.94 6.80
N ALA A 141 8.69 -1.41 7.99
CA ALA A 141 8.11 -0.96 9.24
C ALA A 141 8.34 0.53 9.50
N VAL A 142 9.48 1.10 9.09
CA VAL A 142 9.72 2.55 9.13
C VAL A 142 8.65 3.28 8.31
N PHE A 143 8.55 2.97 7.01
CA PHE A 143 7.60 3.62 6.12
C PHE A 143 6.14 3.43 6.55
N VAL A 144 5.76 2.24 7.02
CA VAL A 144 4.43 1.98 7.58
C VAL A 144 4.14 2.91 8.77
N THR A 145 5.08 3.07 9.70
CA THR A 145 4.85 3.95 10.87
C THR A 145 4.73 5.42 10.46
N VAL A 146 5.55 5.89 9.53
CA VAL A 146 5.48 7.29 9.06
C VAL A 146 4.22 7.54 8.24
N TYR A 147 3.86 6.63 7.33
CA TYR A 147 2.60 6.67 6.57
C TYR A 147 1.39 6.84 7.49
N ASN A 148 1.31 6.02 8.54
CA ASN A 148 0.21 6.08 9.49
C ASN A 148 0.22 7.34 10.37
N ALA A 149 1.39 7.94 10.59
CA ALA A 149 1.50 9.21 11.31
C ALA A 149 1.10 10.41 10.44
N VAL A 150 1.56 10.46 9.19
CA VAL A 150 1.21 11.49 8.20
C VAL A 150 -0.31 11.55 7.99
N TYR A 151 -0.96 10.38 7.87
CA TYR A 151 -2.39 10.29 7.60
C TYR A 151 -3.25 10.05 8.84
N ARG A 152 -2.73 10.28 10.05
CA ARG A 152 -3.47 10.07 11.31
C ARG A 152 -4.80 10.81 11.29
N GLY A 153 -5.89 10.07 11.51
CA GLY A 153 -7.25 10.60 11.55
C GLY A 153 -7.84 11.06 10.22
N ASN A 154 -7.08 10.98 9.12
CA ASN A 154 -7.56 11.33 7.79
C ASN A 154 -8.33 10.16 7.15
N MET A 155 -9.56 9.94 7.62
CA MET A 155 -10.42 8.84 7.14
C MET A 155 -10.73 8.92 5.64
N ASP A 156 -10.75 10.12 5.07
CA ASP A 156 -11.00 10.32 3.64
C ASP A 156 -9.86 9.74 2.79
N ASN A 157 -8.61 9.94 3.20
CA ASN A 157 -7.44 9.33 2.55
C ASN A 157 -7.55 7.79 2.53
N PHE A 158 -8.02 7.17 3.62
CA PHE A 158 -8.22 5.72 3.66
C PHE A 158 -9.43 5.28 2.83
N THR A 159 -10.54 6.02 2.86
CA THR A 159 -11.75 5.69 2.09
C THR A 159 -11.52 5.75 0.58
N GLN A 160 -10.63 6.62 0.11
CA GLN A 160 -10.28 6.73 -1.31
C GLN A 160 -9.36 5.60 -1.79
N LYS A 161 -8.48 5.08 -0.92
CA LYS A 161 -7.42 4.13 -1.30
C LYS A 161 -7.79 2.66 -1.06
N TYR A 162 -8.61 2.38 -0.05
CA TYR A 162 -8.83 1.02 0.43
C TYR A 162 -10.24 0.50 0.16
N LYS A 163 -10.37 -0.82 0.09
CA LYS A 163 -11.65 -1.51 -0.03
C LYS A 163 -12.53 -1.30 1.20
N LYS A 164 -13.84 -1.49 1.02
CA LYS A 164 -14.81 -1.39 2.12
C LYS A 164 -14.52 -2.37 3.26
N ILE A 165 -14.03 -3.59 2.95
CA ILE A 165 -13.64 -4.57 3.99
C ILE A 165 -12.54 -4.02 4.92
N VAL A 166 -11.66 -3.16 4.42
CA VAL A 166 -10.64 -2.49 5.23
C VAL A 166 -11.29 -1.36 6.02
N THR A 167 -11.99 -0.45 5.34
CA THR A 167 -12.50 0.78 5.97
C THR A 167 -13.61 0.56 6.98
N ASP A 168 -14.36 -0.55 6.88
CA ASP A 168 -15.34 -0.96 7.90
C ASP A 168 -14.70 -1.29 9.26
N ASN A 169 -13.39 -1.55 9.29
CA ASN A 169 -12.63 -1.79 10.52
C ASN A 169 -11.96 -0.53 11.09
N LEU A 170 -12.06 0.61 10.38
CA LEU A 170 -11.38 1.85 10.76
C LEU A 170 -12.34 2.84 11.41
N THR A 171 -11.83 3.64 12.34
CA THR A 171 -12.57 4.76 12.94
C THR A 171 -11.74 6.03 12.85
N ALA A 172 -12.38 7.15 12.50
CA ALA A 172 -11.69 8.41 12.24
C ALA A 172 -10.85 8.91 13.42
N ASP A 173 -11.27 8.63 14.65
CA ASP A 173 -10.57 9.02 15.87
C ASP A 173 -9.36 8.13 16.17
N LYS A 174 -9.19 6.96 15.53
CA LYS A 174 -8.12 5.97 15.84
C LYS A 174 -7.28 5.56 14.64
N VAL A 175 -7.75 5.78 13.43
CA VAL A 175 -7.06 5.41 12.19
C VAL A 175 -5.72 6.13 12.09
N GLY A 176 -4.65 5.37 11.83
CA GLY A 176 -3.27 5.84 11.82
C GLY A 176 -2.56 5.67 13.17
N LEU A 177 -1.45 6.39 13.32
CA LEU A 177 -0.58 6.34 14.50
C LEU A 177 -0.27 7.75 15.02
N SER A 178 -0.47 8.01 16.32
CA SER A 178 -0.04 9.28 16.92
C SER A 178 1.49 9.36 16.97
N VAL A 179 2.05 10.56 16.89
CA VAL A 179 3.49 10.76 17.16
C VAL A 179 3.82 10.66 18.66
N ASN A 180 2.83 10.70 19.55
CA ASN A 180 3.02 10.57 20.99
C ASN A 180 2.61 9.17 21.47
N TYR A 181 3.56 8.45 22.08
CA TYR A 181 3.34 7.10 22.61
C TYR A 181 2.18 7.01 23.62
N GLN A 182 1.88 8.09 24.35
CA GLN A 182 0.80 8.10 25.33
C GLN A 182 -0.59 7.92 24.70
N ASP A 183 -0.72 8.28 23.42
CA ASP A 183 -1.96 8.16 22.69
C ASP A 183 -2.11 6.79 22.01
N TRP A 184 -1.12 5.90 22.10
CA TRP A 184 -1.16 4.63 21.37
C TRP A 184 -2.14 3.60 21.93
N PRO A 185 -2.15 3.30 23.24
CA PRO A 185 -3.01 2.24 23.77
C PRO A 185 -4.49 2.56 23.58
N GLY A 186 -5.20 1.68 22.88
CA GLY A 186 -6.64 1.79 22.60
C GLY A 186 -7.05 2.76 21.48
N ASN A 187 -6.10 3.52 20.91
CA ASN A 187 -6.38 4.61 19.96
C ASN A 187 -5.47 4.62 18.71
N SER A 188 -4.87 3.47 18.36
CA SER A 188 -4.10 3.29 17.13
C SER A 188 -4.63 2.13 16.29
N GLN A 189 -4.87 2.40 15.01
CA GLN A 189 -5.19 1.42 13.97
C GLN A 189 -4.20 1.63 12.81
N ILE A 190 -3.11 0.87 12.84
CA ILE A 190 -1.98 1.03 11.94
C ILE A 190 -2.26 0.20 10.68
N VAL A 191 -2.45 0.87 9.56
CA VAL A 191 -2.81 0.27 8.28
C VAL A 191 -1.55 -0.08 7.48
N ILE A 192 -1.45 -1.33 7.03
CA ILE A 192 -0.40 -1.85 6.15
C ILE A 192 -1.08 -2.18 4.82
N PRO A 193 -0.90 -1.37 3.76
CA PRO A 193 -1.54 -1.62 2.47
C PRO A 193 -1.00 -2.88 1.81
N LEU A 194 -1.91 -3.68 1.26
CA LEU A 194 -1.59 -4.89 0.52
C LEU A 194 -1.96 -4.73 -0.95
N GLN A 195 -1.01 -5.03 -1.85
CA GLN A 195 -1.23 -5.01 -3.30
C GLN A 195 -1.45 -6.43 -3.89
N ASP A 196 -0.69 -7.41 -3.42
CA ASP A 196 -0.81 -8.83 -3.78
C ASP A 196 -0.78 -9.69 -2.50
N PRO A 197 -1.94 -9.97 -1.89
CA PRO A 197 -2.00 -10.82 -0.69
C PRO A 197 -1.49 -12.25 -0.93
N GLN A 198 -1.46 -12.74 -2.18
CA GLN A 198 -0.85 -14.02 -2.55
C GLN A 198 0.68 -13.94 -2.70
N GLY A 199 1.23 -12.73 -2.79
CA GLY A 199 2.66 -12.48 -2.89
C GLY A 199 3.39 -12.78 -1.59
N ARG A 200 4.67 -13.16 -1.71
CA ARG A 200 5.64 -13.13 -0.61
C ARG A 200 6.41 -11.80 -0.62
N ILE A 201 7.06 -11.54 -1.75
CA ILE A 201 7.71 -10.27 -2.09
C ILE A 201 6.69 -9.44 -2.89
N GLY A 202 6.60 -8.14 -2.58
CA GLY A 202 5.65 -7.21 -3.20
C GLY A 202 4.24 -7.24 -2.62
N THR A 203 4.04 -7.89 -1.46
CA THR A 203 2.75 -7.94 -0.79
C THR A 203 2.36 -6.58 -0.24
N VAL A 204 3.28 -5.90 0.45
CA VAL A 204 3.09 -4.55 0.96
C VAL A 204 3.20 -3.56 -0.20
N ASP A 205 2.22 -2.66 -0.34
CA ASP A 205 2.26 -1.63 -1.37
C ASP A 205 3.28 -0.53 -0.99
N THR A 206 4.50 -0.68 -1.50
CA THR A 206 5.61 0.25 -1.28
C THR A 206 5.41 1.61 -1.95
N THR A 207 4.46 1.75 -2.87
CA THR A 207 4.13 3.04 -3.49
C THR A 207 3.25 3.88 -2.57
N ILE A 208 2.31 3.23 -1.87
CA ILE A 208 1.40 3.92 -0.95
C ILE A 208 2.11 4.37 0.32
N ILE A 209 2.92 3.52 0.94
CA ILE A 209 3.63 3.88 2.17
C ILE A 209 4.81 4.81 1.95
N SER A 210 5.18 5.08 0.70
CA SER A 210 6.29 5.98 0.35
C SER A 210 5.84 7.09 -0.60
N ASP A 211 4.59 7.53 -0.49
CA ASP A 211 4.12 8.65 -1.28
C ASP A 211 4.87 9.94 -0.94
N LYS A 212 4.59 11.00 -1.70
CA LYS A 212 5.30 12.27 -1.59
C LYS A 212 5.30 12.82 -0.17
N GLU A 213 4.17 12.79 0.53
CA GLU A 213 4.05 13.37 1.87
C GLU A 213 4.85 12.56 2.89
N VAL A 214 4.87 11.23 2.75
CA VAL A 214 5.69 10.35 3.60
C VAL A 214 7.19 10.59 3.37
N VAL A 215 7.61 10.64 2.11
CA VAL A 215 9.03 10.89 1.76
C VAL A 215 9.47 12.27 2.22
N ASP A 216 8.61 13.29 2.03
CA ASP A 216 8.91 14.65 2.46
C ASP A 216 8.94 14.76 3.99
N SER A 217 8.14 13.99 4.72
CA SER A 217 8.26 13.87 6.17
C SER A 217 9.61 13.27 6.60
N LEU A 218 10.02 12.14 6.02
CA LEU A 218 11.30 11.49 6.35
C LEU A 218 12.50 12.40 6.05
N ARG A 219 12.42 13.25 5.03
CA ARG A 219 13.50 14.21 4.69
C ARG A 219 13.78 15.25 5.75
N LYS A 220 12.86 15.45 6.69
CA LYS A 220 12.98 16.44 7.76
C LYS A 220 13.62 15.87 9.03
N GLU A 221 13.79 14.55 9.10
CA GLU A 221 14.60 13.92 10.15
C GLU A 221 16.08 14.34 10.02
N ASP A 222 16.84 14.26 11.11
CA ASP A 222 18.23 14.78 11.17
C ASP A 222 19.17 14.12 10.13
N ASP A 223 19.00 12.83 9.88
CA ASP A 223 19.74 12.06 8.86
C ASP A 223 19.04 12.08 7.48
N MET A 224 17.94 12.84 7.39
CA MET A 224 17.04 12.93 6.26
C MET A 224 16.48 11.58 5.81
N GLY A 225 16.51 10.51 6.61
CA GLY A 225 16.08 9.16 6.22
C GLY A 225 16.76 8.64 4.95
N ILE A 226 18.05 8.94 4.75
CA ILE A 226 18.77 8.57 3.51
C ILE A 226 18.88 7.06 3.36
N ASP A 227 19.31 6.37 4.42
CA ASP A 227 19.54 4.93 4.39
C ASP A 227 18.21 4.19 4.20
N ASP A 228 17.17 4.51 4.98
CA ASP A 228 15.83 3.93 4.82
C ASP A 228 15.28 4.09 3.40
N ARG A 229 15.48 5.26 2.77
CA ARG A 229 15.05 5.48 1.38
C ARG A 229 15.86 4.69 0.38
N LYS A 230 17.17 4.53 0.61
CA LYS A 230 18.03 3.72 -0.25
C LYS A 230 17.57 2.27 -0.20
N ASP A 231 17.35 1.75 1.00
CA ASP A 231 16.92 0.37 1.22
C ASP A 231 15.52 0.15 0.63
N LEU A 232 14.61 1.12 0.73
CA LEU A 232 13.31 1.03 0.06
C LEU A 232 13.44 0.96 -1.47
N VAL A 233 14.38 1.69 -2.07
CA VAL A 233 14.64 1.58 -3.51
C VAL A 233 15.13 0.18 -3.86
N GLU A 234 16.04 -0.39 -3.07
CA GLU A 234 16.49 -1.78 -3.25
C GLU A 234 15.34 -2.79 -3.11
N ILE A 235 14.42 -2.57 -2.16
CA ILE A 235 13.20 -3.38 -2.03
C ILE A 235 12.35 -3.28 -3.30
N LYS A 236 12.12 -2.07 -3.82
CA LYS A 236 11.33 -1.85 -5.05
C LYS A 236 11.97 -2.51 -6.28
N GLU A 237 13.29 -2.52 -6.36
CA GLU A 237 14.02 -3.24 -7.42
C GLU A 237 13.80 -4.76 -7.29
N LYS A 238 13.94 -5.33 -6.09
CA LYS A 238 13.62 -6.76 -5.84
C LYS A 238 12.17 -7.10 -6.17
N GLU A 239 11.22 -6.20 -5.85
CA GLU A 239 9.81 -6.35 -6.17
C GLU A 239 9.55 -6.35 -7.69
N ALA A 240 10.20 -5.45 -8.41
CA ALA A 240 10.11 -5.39 -9.87
C ALA A 240 10.68 -6.65 -10.53
N ASP A 241 11.86 -7.10 -10.09
CA ASP A 241 12.50 -8.33 -10.59
C ASP A 241 11.60 -9.55 -10.35
N ALA A 242 11.05 -9.68 -9.13
CA ALA A 242 10.14 -10.78 -8.79
C ALA A 242 8.83 -10.72 -9.59
N ALA A 243 8.32 -9.52 -9.89
CA ALA A 243 7.13 -9.35 -10.71
C ALA A 243 7.39 -9.73 -12.18
N GLU A 244 8.57 -9.37 -12.72
CA GLU A 244 8.99 -9.77 -14.08
C GLU A 244 9.13 -11.29 -14.19
N GLU A 245 9.76 -11.93 -13.19
CA GLU A 245 9.90 -13.39 -13.13
C GLU A 245 8.52 -14.08 -13.09
N LYS A 246 7.62 -13.66 -12.17
CA LYS A 246 6.25 -14.19 -12.11
C LYS A 246 5.49 -14.00 -13.42
N ALA A 247 5.65 -12.86 -14.08
CA ALA A 247 4.99 -12.58 -15.35
C ALA A 247 5.52 -13.49 -16.47
N ALA A 248 6.83 -13.73 -16.52
CA ALA A 248 7.45 -14.65 -17.47
C ALA A 248 6.97 -16.10 -17.26
N GLU A 249 6.92 -16.56 -16.01
CA GLU A 249 6.40 -17.89 -15.66
C GLU A 249 4.92 -18.04 -16.05
N ALA A 250 4.08 -17.05 -15.74
CA ALA A 250 2.67 -17.06 -16.09
C ALA A 250 2.45 -17.11 -17.62
N GLN A 251 3.28 -16.40 -18.40
CA GLN A 251 3.23 -16.46 -19.87
C GLN A 251 3.61 -17.84 -20.40
N GLN A 252 4.65 -18.47 -19.85
CA GLN A 252 5.05 -19.82 -20.24
C GLN A 252 3.95 -20.83 -19.92
N GLN A 253 3.38 -20.79 -18.72
CA GLN A 253 2.28 -21.67 -18.31
C GLN A 253 1.03 -21.47 -19.19
N ALA A 254 0.67 -20.23 -19.50
CA ALA A 254 -0.45 -19.94 -20.39
C ALA A 254 -0.22 -20.46 -21.82
N ALA A 255 1.01 -20.38 -22.33
CA ALA A 255 1.38 -20.90 -23.64
C ALA A 255 1.30 -22.43 -23.68
N GLU A 256 1.78 -23.11 -22.64
CA GLU A 256 1.68 -24.57 -22.49
C GLU A 256 0.22 -25.04 -22.39
N GLU A 257 -0.59 -24.35 -21.59
CA GLU A 257 -2.01 -24.67 -21.42
C GLU A 257 -2.79 -24.46 -22.73
N LEU A 258 -2.49 -23.39 -23.47
CA LEU A 258 -3.07 -23.16 -24.80
C LEU A 258 -2.68 -24.26 -25.80
N ALA A 259 -1.44 -24.75 -25.75
CA ALA A 259 -0.99 -25.84 -26.60
C ALA A 259 -1.73 -27.15 -26.28
N LYS A 260 -1.87 -27.50 -24.99
CA LYS A 260 -2.65 -28.67 -24.54
C LYS A 260 -4.11 -28.58 -24.96
N GLN A 261 -4.75 -27.43 -24.77
CA GLN A 261 -6.14 -27.21 -25.17
C GLN A 261 -6.34 -27.36 -26.69
N LYS A 262 -5.39 -26.89 -27.50
CA LYS A 262 -5.43 -27.09 -28.96
C LYS A 262 -5.30 -28.57 -29.34
N GLU A 263 -4.41 -29.31 -28.68
CA GLU A 263 -4.25 -30.75 -28.91
C GLU A 263 -5.52 -31.53 -28.50
N GLU A 264 -6.13 -31.21 -27.36
CA GLU A 264 -7.38 -31.81 -26.91
C GLU A 264 -8.55 -31.50 -27.85
N GLN A 265 -8.66 -30.25 -28.33
CA GLN A 265 -9.66 -29.87 -29.32
C GLN A 265 -9.50 -30.66 -30.62
N GLN A 266 -8.26 -30.84 -31.10
CA GLN A 266 -7.98 -31.65 -32.30
C GLN A 266 -8.41 -33.12 -32.10
N LYS A 267 -8.06 -33.74 -30.96
CA LYS A 267 -8.50 -35.11 -30.63
C LYS A 267 -10.02 -35.23 -30.54
N LEU A 268 -10.69 -34.23 -29.97
CA LEU A 268 -12.16 -34.18 -29.88
C LEU A 268 -12.81 -34.03 -31.27
N GLU A 269 -12.24 -33.25 -32.17
CA GLU A 269 -12.72 -33.14 -33.55
C GLU A 269 -12.51 -34.43 -34.34
N GLU A 270 -11.36 -35.08 -34.20
CA GLU A 270 -11.09 -36.39 -34.82
C GLU A 270 -12.06 -37.45 -34.33
N ALA A 271 -12.24 -37.57 -33.01
CA ALA A 271 -13.19 -38.51 -32.41
C ALA A 271 -14.64 -38.24 -32.87
N LYS A 272 -15.05 -36.97 -33.05
CA LYS A 272 -16.35 -36.63 -33.62
C LYS A 272 -16.48 -37.09 -35.08
N LYS A 273 -15.46 -36.87 -35.91
CA LYS A 273 -15.45 -37.32 -37.31
C LYS A 273 -15.56 -38.84 -37.41
N GLU A 274 -14.80 -39.57 -36.59
CA GLU A 274 -14.84 -41.03 -36.53
C GLU A 274 -16.21 -41.54 -36.08
N ALA A 275 -16.79 -40.94 -35.03
CA ALA A 275 -18.12 -41.29 -34.55
C ALA A 275 -19.21 -41.05 -35.61
N ASP A 276 -19.15 -39.93 -36.33
CA ASP A 276 -20.10 -39.62 -37.42
C ASP A 276 -19.97 -40.59 -38.59
N GLN A 277 -18.74 -41.02 -38.92
CA GLN A 277 -18.49 -41.99 -39.96
C GLN A 277 -19.00 -43.38 -39.58
N ALA A 278 -18.70 -43.85 -38.36
CA ALA A 278 -19.22 -45.12 -37.83
C ALA A 278 -20.76 -45.14 -37.81
N LYS A 279 -21.40 -44.01 -37.49
CA LYS A 279 -22.87 -43.86 -37.50
C LYS A 279 -23.45 -43.95 -38.90
N LYS A 280 -22.77 -43.39 -39.91
CA LYS A 280 -23.17 -43.51 -41.33
C LYS A 280 -23.04 -44.95 -41.84
N GLU A 281 -21.94 -45.63 -41.49
CA GLU A 281 -21.68 -47.02 -41.88
C GLU A 281 -22.70 -47.99 -41.23
N ALA A 282 -23.01 -47.81 -39.94
CA ALA A 282 -24.03 -48.60 -39.25
C ALA A 282 -25.44 -48.43 -39.87
N ASN A 283 -25.80 -47.20 -40.25
CA ASN A 283 -27.08 -46.92 -40.92
C ASN A 283 -27.14 -47.48 -42.35
N ALA A 284 -25.99 -47.60 -43.04
CA ALA A 284 -25.91 -48.20 -44.37
C ALA A 284 -26.01 -49.74 -44.32
N ALA A 285 -25.50 -50.38 -43.25
CA ALA A 285 -25.55 -51.83 -43.06
C ALA A 285 -26.92 -52.36 -42.59
N GLN A 286 -27.84 -51.48 -42.18
CA GLN A 286 -29.21 -51.83 -41.77
C GLN A 286 -30.25 -51.69 -42.90
N LYS A 287 -29.84 -51.29 -44.11
CA LYS A 287 -30.68 -51.25 -45.32
C LYS A 287 -30.36 -52.41 -46.25
#